data_AF-A0A8B8PH37-F1
#
_entry.id   AF-A0A8B8PH37-F1
#
_cell.length_a   1.000
_cell.length_b   1.000
_cell.length_c   1.000
_cell.angle_alpha   90.00
_cell.angle_beta   90.00
_cell.angle_gamma   90.00
#
_symmetry.space_group_name_H-M   'P 1'
#
loop_
_entity.id
_entity.type
_entity.pdbx_description
1 polymer ?
#
loop_
_entity_poly.entity_id
_entity_poly.type
_entity_poly.pdbx_seq_one_letter_code
_entity_poly.pdbx_strand_id
1 'polypeptide(L)'
;MATASARFSAFGARGNRHERPAFSGFSKLESWSFHFPPSAEVCKIPSASVATRSKNVSSQINSLPDSDDFFYEKVATPMLDNIESPTNVKNLSTKELRQLADEIRLELSSILRKAQKPSKASLAVVELTVAIHHVFHAPADKILWDVGEQTYAHKMLTGRRSLMNTLRQKGGLSGFTSRSESEYDPFGAGHGCSSISAGLGMAVARDMKGKRERIMTVISNVTTMAGQVYEAMSNAGYLDSDMIVILNDSRHSLHPKVEEGPKRSINALSSTLSKLQSSKSFRKFREVAKGVTKKIGRGMHEWAAKVDEFARGMMGPPGSTLFEELGLYYIGPVDGHNIEDLVCVLQEVASLNSMGPVLIHVVTDENQGIKRSQQSEIGENVGEGSSCYDLVESNYQPRTYSDCFVEALARKAESDKDVVMVHGGVEVEPSLQLFREKFPDKFFDVGMAEQHAVTFSAGLSCGGLKPFCVIPSAFLQRAFDQVVHDVDRQRIPVRFVITSAGLVGSNGPVQCGAFDITFMSCLPNMIVMAPSDEDELVDMVETAAMVDDRPICFRYPRGAIVQTDKCLSPGIPIENR
;
A
#
# COMPACT_ATOMS: atom_id res chain seq x y z
N MET A 1 -3.42 36.40 45.28
CA MET A 1 -4.73 37.10 45.33
C MET A 1 -5.14 37.34 43.88
N ALA A 2 -6.22 36.83 43.31
CA ALA A 2 -7.44 36.25 43.85
C ALA A 2 -7.83 34.99 43.05
N THR A 3 -8.40 34.03 43.77
CA THR A 3 -9.01 32.79 43.30
C THR A 3 -10.47 33.03 42.95
N ALA A 4 -10.96 32.45 41.84
CA ALA A 4 -12.38 32.35 41.55
C ALA A 4 -12.75 30.88 41.31
N SER A 5 -13.67 30.40 42.13
CA SER A 5 -14.22 29.05 42.21
C SER A 5 -15.67 29.08 41.74
N ALA A 6 -16.07 28.15 40.87
CA ALA A 6 -17.47 27.73 40.67
C ALA A 6 -17.46 26.33 40.03
N ARG A 7 -17.64 25.26 40.81
CA ARG A 7 -18.90 24.57 41.17
C ARG A 7 -19.53 23.78 40.02
N PHE A 8 -19.28 22.47 40.07
CA PHE A 8 -20.07 21.40 39.47
C PHE A 8 -21.44 21.28 40.17
N SER A 9 -22.50 21.03 39.41
CA SER A 9 -23.79 20.55 39.93
C SER A 9 -24.23 19.29 39.19
N ALA A 10 -24.26 18.18 39.91
CA ALA A 10 -24.94 16.95 39.54
C ALA A 10 -26.42 17.05 39.91
N PHE A 11 -27.33 16.61 39.03
CA PHE A 11 -28.75 16.43 39.38
C PHE A 11 -29.08 14.94 39.33
N GLY A 12 -29.40 14.41 40.51
CA GLY A 12 -29.82 13.04 40.75
C GLY A 12 -31.34 12.86 40.68
N ALA A 13 -31.71 11.60 40.44
CA ALA A 13 -33.07 11.09 40.41
C ALA A 13 -33.78 11.11 41.77
N ARG A 14 -35.10 11.34 41.76
CA ARG A 14 -36.05 10.84 42.75
C ARG A 14 -37.43 10.67 42.12
N GLY A 15 -37.98 9.47 42.25
CA GLY A 15 -39.37 9.17 41.89
C GLY A 15 -40.33 9.36 43.08
N ASN A 16 -41.62 9.49 42.78
CA ASN A 16 -42.68 8.92 43.59
C ASN A 16 -43.99 8.74 42.81
N ARG A 17 -44.80 7.77 43.27
CA ARG A 17 -45.94 7.10 42.63
C ARG A 17 -47.32 7.78 42.85
N HIS A 18 -48.32 7.21 42.15
CA HIS A 18 -49.80 7.32 42.24
C HIS A 18 -50.41 8.42 41.33
N GLU A 19 -51.47 8.22 40.53
CA GLU A 19 -52.43 7.12 40.32
C GLU A 19 -53.14 7.29 38.96
N ARG A 20 -53.80 6.23 38.45
CA ARG A 20 -54.44 6.14 37.12
C ARG A 20 -55.76 6.93 37.00
N PRO A 21 -56.21 7.19 35.75
CA PRO A 21 -57.48 6.57 35.34
C PRO A 21 -57.40 5.90 33.96
N ALA A 22 -58.31 4.94 33.76
CA ALA A 22 -58.46 4.12 32.55
C ALA A 22 -59.53 4.70 31.60
N PHE A 23 -59.36 4.56 30.27
CA PHE A 23 -60.21 3.72 29.41
C PHE A 23 -59.83 3.81 27.91
N SER A 24 -59.83 2.62 27.28
CA SER A 24 -60.15 2.24 25.89
C SER A 24 -59.57 2.97 24.66
N GLY A 25 -58.82 2.20 23.84
CA GLY A 25 -58.72 2.42 22.39
C GLY A 25 -57.39 1.97 21.78
N PHE A 26 -57.16 0.67 21.57
CA PHE A 26 -56.10 0.20 20.67
C PHE A 26 -56.68 -0.77 19.64
N SER A 27 -56.60 -0.36 18.38
CA SER A 27 -56.91 -1.13 17.18
C SER A 27 -55.82 -2.17 16.89
N LYS A 28 -56.27 -3.34 16.46
CA LYS A 28 -55.51 -4.52 16.04
C LYS A 28 -54.48 -4.20 14.94
N LEU A 29 -53.28 -4.75 15.07
CA LEU A 29 -52.37 -5.02 13.94
C LEU A 29 -52.50 -6.51 13.59
N GLU A 30 -52.93 -6.82 12.37
CA GLU A 30 -53.04 -8.19 11.87
C GLU A 30 -51.71 -8.66 11.28
N SER A 31 -51.29 -9.87 11.66
CA SER A 31 -50.18 -10.62 11.06
C SER A 31 -50.63 -11.29 9.76
N TRP A 32 -49.96 -11.03 8.65
CA TRP A 32 -50.20 -11.74 7.39
C TRP A 32 -49.19 -12.88 7.22
N SER A 33 -49.73 -14.10 7.22
CA SER A 33 -49.02 -15.36 6.96
C SER A 33 -49.40 -15.82 5.55
N PHE A 34 -48.45 -15.98 4.64
CA PHE A 34 -48.69 -16.62 3.34
C PHE A 34 -48.15 -18.05 3.33
N HIS A 35 -49.03 -19.00 2.99
CA HIS A 35 -48.75 -20.42 2.76
C HIS A 35 -48.21 -20.65 1.34
N PHE A 36 -47.21 -21.52 1.19
CA PHE A 36 -46.78 -22.07 -0.10
C PHE A 36 -47.46 -23.43 -0.36
N PRO A 37 -47.87 -23.74 -1.61
CA PRO A 37 -48.47 -25.04 -1.97
C PRO A 37 -47.39 -26.12 -2.24
N PRO A 38 -47.69 -27.42 -2.07
CA PRO A 38 -46.77 -28.51 -2.38
C PRO A 38 -47.16 -29.24 -3.69
N SER A 39 -46.25 -29.33 -4.68
CA SER A 39 -46.08 -30.50 -5.58
C SER A 39 -45.01 -30.26 -6.69
N ALA A 40 -44.10 -31.26 -6.83
CA ALA A 40 -43.32 -31.76 -7.99
C ALA A 40 -42.69 -30.77 -9.02
N GLU A 41 -41.45 -30.89 -9.50
CA GLU A 41 -40.62 -32.06 -9.83
C GLU A 41 -39.14 -31.83 -9.49
N VAL A 42 -38.47 -32.83 -8.91
CA VAL A 42 -37.00 -32.87 -8.80
C VAL A 42 -36.52 -34.11 -9.53
N CYS A 43 -35.74 -33.90 -10.60
CA CYS A 43 -35.09 -34.95 -11.34
C CYS A 43 -33.99 -35.60 -10.46
N LYS A 44 -34.11 -36.91 -10.24
CA LYS A 44 -33.10 -37.77 -9.60
C LYS A 44 -31.88 -37.95 -10.53
N ILE A 45 -30.68 -38.19 -9.97
CA ILE A 45 -29.86 -39.43 -10.03
C ILE A 45 -28.43 -39.10 -9.47
N PRO A 46 -27.68 -40.00 -8.78
CA PRO A 46 -27.98 -40.74 -7.56
C PRO A 46 -26.90 -40.56 -6.45
N SER A 47 -27.20 -41.12 -5.27
CA SER A 47 -26.39 -41.17 -4.06
C SER A 47 -25.14 -42.07 -4.12
N ALA A 48 -24.05 -41.65 -3.48
CA ALA A 48 -23.03 -42.55 -2.90
C ALA A 48 -22.70 -42.12 -1.46
N SER A 49 -22.58 -43.14 -0.61
CA SER A 49 -22.62 -43.16 0.86
C SER A 49 -21.49 -42.42 1.59
N VAL A 50 -21.83 -41.64 2.62
CA VAL A 50 -20.88 -41.15 3.64
C VAL A 50 -20.92 -42.08 4.84
N ALA A 51 -19.80 -42.79 5.06
CA ALA A 51 -19.51 -43.46 6.33
C ALA A 51 -18.82 -42.49 7.29
N THR A 52 -19.31 -42.44 8.52
CA THR A 52 -18.78 -41.66 9.64
C THR A 52 -17.37 -42.09 10.06
N ARG A 53 -16.43 -41.14 10.18
CA ARG A 53 -15.30 -41.24 11.12
C ARG A 53 -14.78 -39.86 11.53
N SER A 54 -14.81 -39.62 12.84
CA SER A 54 -14.20 -38.46 13.51
C SER A 54 -12.67 -38.51 13.45
N LYS A 55 -12.01 -37.37 13.19
CA LYS A 55 -10.82 -36.86 13.90
C LYS A 55 -10.27 -35.58 13.23
N ASN A 56 -10.01 -34.57 14.07
CA ASN A 56 -9.10 -33.43 13.96
C ASN A 56 -8.63 -32.99 12.55
N VAL A 57 -9.10 -31.83 12.09
CA VAL A 57 -8.58 -31.14 10.91
C VAL A 57 -7.61 -30.04 11.32
N SER A 58 -6.33 -30.37 11.32
CA SER A 58 -5.27 -29.42 10.99
C SER A 58 -5.29 -29.22 9.47
N SER A 59 -5.49 -27.98 9.00
CA SER A 59 -5.46 -27.66 7.57
C SER A 59 -4.02 -27.64 7.06
N GLN A 60 -3.47 -28.83 6.79
CA GLN A 60 -2.32 -29.00 5.90
C GLN A 60 -2.81 -28.84 4.46
N ILE A 61 -2.27 -27.86 3.75
CA ILE A 61 -2.40 -27.76 2.29
C ILE A 61 -1.57 -28.91 1.71
N ASN A 62 -2.23 -29.92 1.15
CA ASN A 62 -1.58 -30.98 0.38
C ASN A 62 -2.35 -31.26 -0.91
N SER A 63 -1.76 -30.85 -2.02
CA SER A 63 -1.51 -31.75 -3.16
C SER A 63 -0.54 -31.06 -4.12
N LEU A 64 0.65 -31.64 -4.27
CA LEU A 64 1.61 -31.36 -5.34
C LEU A 64 0.90 -31.55 -6.71
N PRO A 65 1.18 -30.72 -7.72
CA PRO A 65 0.81 -31.05 -9.09
C PRO A 65 1.61 -32.27 -9.55
N ASP A 66 0.93 -33.23 -10.18
CA ASP A 66 1.56 -34.34 -10.90
C ASP A 66 2.57 -33.82 -11.92
N SER A 67 3.69 -34.53 -11.98
CA SER A 67 4.86 -34.29 -12.81
C SER A 67 4.55 -34.49 -14.29
N ASP A 68 4.44 -33.39 -15.03
CA ASP A 68 4.90 -33.33 -16.42
C ASP A 68 6.23 -32.54 -16.43
N ASP A 69 7.32 -33.27 -16.64
CA ASP A 69 8.69 -32.78 -16.78
C ASP A 69 8.81 -31.84 -17.98
N PHE A 70 8.49 -30.56 -17.79
CA PHE A 70 9.15 -29.52 -18.56
C PHE A 70 10.54 -29.31 -17.95
N PHE A 71 11.56 -29.83 -18.62
CA PHE A 71 12.97 -29.50 -18.35
C PHE A 71 13.17 -27.99 -18.53
N TYR A 72 12.93 -27.24 -17.46
CA TYR A 72 13.30 -25.84 -17.39
C TYR A 72 14.75 -25.75 -16.91
N GLU A 73 15.55 -24.94 -17.59
CA GLU A 73 16.89 -24.58 -17.15
C GLU A 73 16.77 -23.87 -15.78
N LYS A 74 16.98 -24.63 -14.70
CA LYS A 74 16.92 -24.11 -13.33
C LYS A 74 18.14 -23.23 -13.14
N VAL A 75 17.94 -21.95 -12.90
CA VAL A 75 19.04 -21.02 -12.59
C VAL A 75 19.78 -21.55 -11.36
N ALA A 76 21.09 -21.73 -11.49
CA ALA A 76 21.92 -22.26 -10.41
C ALA A 76 21.88 -21.29 -9.23
N THR A 77 21.32 -21.75 -8.13
CA THR A 77 21.09 -20.97 -6.90
C THR A 77 21.53 -21.81 -5.69
N PRO A 78 22.82 -22.18 -5.63
CA PRO A 78 23.32 -23.18 -4.68
C PRO A 78 23.16 -22.76 -3.23
N MET A 79 23.15 -21.46 -2.92
CA MET A 79 23.01 -20.99 -1.56
C MET A 79 21.54 -20.83 -1.15
N LEU A 80 20.71 -20.30 -2.05
CA LEU A 80 19.27 -20.22 -1.85
C LEU A 80 18.62 -21.61 -1.81
N ASP A 81 19.20 -22.61 -2.48
CA ASP A 81 18.80 -24.02 -2.40
C ASP A 81 18.93 -24.61 -0.98
N ASN A 82 19.76 -24.02 -0.12
CA ASN A 82 19.93 -24.45 1.28
C ASN A 82 19.08 -23.65 2.28
N ILE A 83 18.21 -22.75 1.81
CA ILE A 83 17.40 -21.87 2.67
C ILE A 83 15.93 -22.26 2.57
N GLU A 84 15.46 -22.97 3.59
CA GLU A 84 14.05 -23.32 3.75
C GLU A 84 13.34 -22.42 4.76
N SER A 85 14.09 -21.83 5.69
CA SER A 85 13.56 -20.98 6.76
C SER A 85 14.46 -19.77 7.04
N PRO A 86 13.93 -18.69 7.67
CA PRO A 86 14.73 -17.54 8.05
C PRO A 86 15.90 -17.89 8.99
N THR A 87 15.78 -18.98 9.76
CA THR A 87 16.84 -19.48 10.66
C THR A 87 18.11 -19.83 9.89
N ASN A 88 18.01 -20.28 8.63
CA ASN A 88 19.17 -20.62 7.80
C ASN A 88 19.98 -19.37 7.40
N VAL A 89 19.37 -18.19 7.39
CA VAL A 89 20.02 -16.92 7.01
C VAL A 89 20.88 -16.35 8.16
N LYS A 90 20.62 -16.76 9.41
CA LYS A 90 21.23 -16.20 10.63
C LYS A 90 22.74 -16.37 10.71
N ASN A 91 23.26 -17.51 10.26
CA ASN A 91 24.67 -17.87 10.41
C ASN A 91 25.52 -17.53 9.19
N LEU A 92 24.93 -16.89 8.18
CA LEU A 92 25.65 -16.52 6.96
C LEU A 92 26.58 -15.34 7.24
N SER A 93 27.81 -15.46 6.75
CA SER A 93 28.74 -14.35 6.67
C SER A 93 28.22 -13.27 5.71
N THR A 94 28.72 -12.06 5.85
CA THR A 94 28.37 -10.95 4.95
C THR A 94 28.59 -11.28 3.47
N LYS A 95 29.64 -12.04 3.13
CA LYS A 95 29.90 -12.46 1.75
C LYS A 95 28.82 -13.40 1.23
N GLU A 96 28.42 -14.37 2.06
CA GLU A 96 27.31 -15.27 1.77
C GLU A 96 26.02 -14.44 1.63
N LEU A 97 25.71 -13.52 2.55
CA LEU A 97 24.52 -12.67 2.42
C LEU A 97 24.44 -11.90 1.10
N ARG A 98 25.57 -11.40 0.57
CA ARG A 98 25.60 -10.78 -0.77
C ARG A 98 25.26 -11.78 -1.87
N GLN A 99 25.89 -12.95 -1.83
CA GLN A 99 25.58 -14.04 -2.76
C GLN A 99 24.09 -14.43 -2.67
N LEU A 100 23.48 -14.40 -1.47
CA LEU A 100 22.07 -14.74 -1.27
C LEU A 100 21.19 -13.74 -2.00
N ALA A 101 21.49 -12.46 -1.85
CA ALA A 101 20.76 -11.39 -2.50
C ALA A 101 20.85 -11.51 -4.02
N ASP A 102 22.02 -11.86 -4.56
CA ASP A 102 22.21 -12.07 -6.00
C ASP A 102 21.42 -13.29 -6.51
N GLU A 103 21.45 -14.42 -5.81
CA GLU A 103 20.69 -15.62 -6.16
C GLU A 103 19.17 -15.39 -6.09
N ILE A 104 18.67 -14.70 -5.05
CA ILE A 104 17.25 -14.31 -4.94
C ILE A 104 16.86 -13.42 -6.11
N ARG A 105 17.69 -12.42 -6.43
CA ARG A 105 17.42 -11.49 -7.54
C ARG A 105 17.34 -12.21 -8.87
N LEU A 106 18.25 -13.14 -9.13
CA LEU A 106 18.29 -13.95 -10.34
C LEU A 106 17.01 -14.79 -10.49
N GLU A 107 16.65 -15.57 -9.47
CA GLU A 107 15.46 -16.42 -9.53
C GLU A 107 14.17 -15.58 -9.61
N LEU A 108 14.07 -14.52 -8.80
CA LEU A 108 12.92 -13.63 -8.81
C LEU A 108 12.73 -12.96 -10.17
N SER A 109 13.82 -12.53 -10.82
CA SER A 109 13.77 -11.97 -12.17
C SER A 109 13.28 -12.99 -13.19
N SER A 110 13.75 -14.24 -13.11
CA SER A 110 13.30 -15.34 -13.97
C SER A 110 11.80 -15.62 -13.82
N ILE A 111 11.30 -15.68 -12.58
CA ILE A 111 9.88 -15.90 -12.27
C ILE A 111 9.02 -14.74 -12.77
N LEU A 112 9.43 -13.50 -12.52
CA LEU A 112 8.64 -12.33 -12.90
C LEU A 112 8.62 -12.09 -14.41
N ARG A 113 9.73 -12.40 -15.11
CA ARG A 113 9.79 -12.40 -16.58
C ARG A 113 8.78 -13.38 -17.18
N LYS A 114 8.73 -14.61 -16.67
CA LYS A 114 7.76 -15.63 -17.09
C LYS A 114 6.31 -15.20 -16.80
N ALA A 115 6.09 -14.53 -15.68
CA ALA A 115 4.77 -14.08 -15.26
C ALA A 115 4.31 -12.76 -15.93
N GLN A 116 5.17 -12.08 -16.71
CA GLN A 116 4.93 -10.75 -17.30
C GLN A 116 4.38 -9.73 -16.28
N LYS A 117 4.91 -9.74 -15.04
CA LYS A 117 4.43 -8.88 -13.95
C LYS A 117 5.45 -7.78 -13.62
N PRO A 118 4.99 -6.56 -13.26
CA PRO A 118 5.89 -5.50 -12.82
C PRO A 118 6.68 -5.95 -11.59
N SER A 119 8.00 -5.71 -11.63
CA SER A 119 8.98 -6.37 -10.76
C SER A 119 9.91 -5.42 -10.00
N LYS A 120 9.84 -4.11 -10.28
CA LYS A 120 10.88 -3.17 -9.87
C LYS A 120 10.99 -3.01 -8.36
N ALA A 121 9.86 -2.87 -7.68
CA ALA A 121 9.81 -2.68 -6.23
C ALA A 121 10.41 -3.88 -5.47
N SER A 122 10.04 -5.12 -5.83
CA SER A 122 10.57 -6.29 -5.13
C SER A 122 12.06 -6.53 -5.35
N LEU A 123 12.58 -6.20 -6.54
CA LEU A 123 14.00 -6.37 -6.85
C LEU A 123 14.88 -5.33 -6.14
N ALA A 124 14.32 -4.15 -5.86
CA ALA A 124 15.02 -3.05 -5.19
C ALA A 124 15.26 -3.30 -3.69
N VAL A 125 14.45 -4.14 -3.04
CA VAL A 125 14.47 -4.37 -1.59
C VAL A 125 15.08 -5.72 -1.18
N VAL A 126 15.74 -6.42 -2.10
CA VAL A 126 16.26 -7.77 -1.84
C VAL A 126 17.28 -7.75 -0.70
N GLU A 127 18.29 -6.87 -0.76
CA GLU A 127 19.32 -6.72 0.27
C GLU A 127 18.70 -6.31 1.62
N LEU A 128 17.77 -5.35 1.61
CA LEU A 128 17.04 -4.95 2.80
C LEU A 128 16.30 -6.13 3.44
N THR A 129 15.62 -6.93 2.62
CA THR A 129 14.85 -8.08 3.10
C THR A 129 15.75 -9.18 3.67
N VAL A 130 16.87 -9.47 3.00
CA VAL A 130 17.89 -10.41 3.49
C VAL A 130 18.48 -9.93 4.81
N ALA A 131 18.84 -8.64 4.92
CA ALA A 131 19.40 -8.07 6.13
C ALA A 131 18.40 -8.10 7.30
N ILE A 132 17.12 -7.81 7.06
CA ILE A 132 16.06 -7.91 8.07
C ILE A 132 15.97 -9.36 8.61
N HIS A 133 15.88 -10.36 7.72
CA HIS A 133 15.78 -11.76 8.15
C HIS A 133 17.07 -12.31 8.78
N HIS A 134 18.23 -11.76 8.40
CA HIS A 134 19.49 -12.06 9.05
C HIS A 134 19.51 -11.55 10.51
N VAL A 135 19.04 -10.33 10.76
CA VAL A 135 19.12 -9.70 12.09
C VAL A 135 17.96 -10.08 13.02
N PHE A 136 16.72 -10.12 12.51
CA PHE A 136 15.50 -10.35 13.31
C PHE A 136 14.99 -11.79 13.21
N HIS A 137 14.29 -12.27 14.22
CA HIS A 137 13.89 -13.68 14.37
C HIS A 137 12.41 -13.86 14.04
N ALA A 138 12.06 -13.87 12.76
CA ALA A 138 10.70 -14.23 12.37
C ALA A 138 10.47 -15.75 12.56
N PRO A 139 9.29 -16.21 13.04
CA PRO A 139 8.06 -15.44 13.29
C PRO A 139 7.93 -14.89 14.73
N ALA A 140 8.95 -15.04 15.59
CA ALA A 140 8.91 -14.50 16.96
C ALA A 140 8.81 -12.97 16.92
N ASP A 141 9.77 -12.33 16.25
CA ASP A 141 9.72 -10.94 15.85
C ASP A 141 8.69 -10.75 14.73
N LYS A 142 7.97 -9.62 14.76
CA LYS A 142 6.89 -9.33 13.82
C LYS A 142 7.38 -8.35 12.77
N ILE A 143 7.40 -8.80 11.53
CA ILE A 143 7.76 -7.98 10.36
C ILE A 143 6.48 -7.72 9.57
N LEU A 144 6.06 -6.46 9.53
CA LEU A 144 4.89 -6.01 8.79
C LEU A 144 5.38 -5.27 7.55
N TRP A 145 4.77 -5.56 6.41
CA TRP A 145 5.07 -4.92 5.14
C TRP A 145 3.90 -4.05 4.74
N ASP A 146 4.18 -2.80 4.41
CA ASP A 146 3.20 -1.92 3.77
C ASP A 146 3.19 -2.19 2.27
N VAL A 147 2.01 -2.30 1.65
CA VAL A 147 1.87 -2.72 0.24
C VAL A 147 2.47 -4.12 -0.04
N GLY A 148 2.03 -4.81 -1.09
CA GLY A 148 2.43 -6.20 -1.36
C GLY A 148 3.67 -6.36 -2.23
N GLU A 149 3.96 -5.39 -3.09
CA GLU A 149 4.85 -5.60 -4.25
C GLU A 149 6.32 -5.73 -3.90
N GLN A 150 6.69 -5.39 -2.67
CA GLN A 150 8.05 -5.46 -2.14
C GLN A 150 8.29 -6.71 -1.27
N THR A 151 7.35 -7.66 -1.25
CA THR A 151 7.37 -8.78 -0.30
C THR A 151 7.87 -10.11 -0.88
N TYR A 152 8.23 -10.18 -2.16
CA TYR A 152 8.52 -11.48 -2.79
C TYR A 152 9.80 -12.14 -2.26
N ALA A 153 10.86 -11.36 -2.02
CA ALA A 153 12.06 -11.88 -1.35
C ALA A 153 11.73 -12.40 0.06
N HIS A 154 10.82 -11.72 0.78
CA HIS A 154 10.36 -12.15 2.10
C HIS A 154 9.63 -13.51 1.99
N LYS A 155 8.77 -13.69 0.99
CA LYS A 155 8.09 -14.98 0.74
C LYS A 155 9.08 -16.11 0.43
N MET A 156 10.08 -15.85 -0.41
CA MET A 156 11.11 -16.84 -0.74
C MET A 156 11.90 -17.30 0.49
N LEU A 157 12.29 -16.37 1.37
CA LEU A 157 13.05 -16.65 2.59
C LEU A 157 12.23 -17.29 3.72
N THR A 158 10.91 -17.38 3.57
CA THR A 158 9.96 -17.86 4.60
C THR A 158 9.23 -19.12 4.16
N GLY A 159 9.94 -20.01 3.47
CA GLY A 159 9.45 -21.35 3.10
C GLY A 159 8.48 -21.41 1.93
N ARG A 160 8.26 -20.29 1.21
CA ARG A 160 7.30 -20.22 0.08
C ARG A 160 7.97 -20.19 -1.29
N ARG A 161 9.29 -20.42 -1.36
CA ARG A 161 10.07 -20.38 -2.62
C ARG A 161 9.49 -21.29 -3.71
N SER A 162 9.18 -22.54 -3.40
CA SER A 162 8.64 -23.52 -4.38
C SER A 162 7.31 -23.10 -4.99
N LEU A 163 6.53 -22.27 -4.27
CA LEU A 163 5.22 -21.80 -4.69
C LEU A 163 5.27 -20.48 -5.47
N MET A 164 6.45 -19.86 -5.63
CA MET A 164 6.58 -18.56 -6.30
C MET A 164 6.11 -18.56 -7.76
N ASN A 165 6.15 -19.70 -8.45
CA ASN A 165 5.60 -19.83 -9.80
C ASN A 165 4.06 -19.69 -9.85
N THR A 166 3.39 -19.87 -8.72
CA THR A 166 1.92 -19.73 -8.58
C THR A 166 1.48 -18.31 -8.17
N LEU A 167 2.42 -17.36 -8.09
CA LEU A 167 2.17 -16.01 -7.59
C LEU A 167 1.03 -15.31 -8.36
N ARG A 168 0.04 -14.80 -7.63
CA ARG A 168 -1.18 -14.14 -8.13
C ARG A 168 -2.02 -15.03 -9.08
N GLN A 169 -1.86 -16.35 -9.01
CA GLN A 169 -2.72 -17.30 -9.71
C GLN A 169 -3.85 -17.79 -8.79
N LYS A 170 -4.93 -18.28 -9.37
CA LYS A 170 -6.05 -18.85 -8.61
C LYS A 170 -5.56 -20.06 -7.80
N GLY A 171 -5.73 -20.02 -6.48
CA GLY A 171 -5.27 -21.06 -5.57
C GLY A 171 -3.75 -21.06 -5.31
N GLY A 172 -3.01 -20.09 -5.85
CA GLY A 172 -1.59 -19.90 -5.61
C GLY A 172 -1.28 -18.83 -4.56
N LEU A 173 -0.01 -18.41 -4.48
CA LEU A 173 0.43 -17.37 -3.55
C LEU A 173 -0.23 -16.02 -3.85
N SER A 174 -0.61 -15.30 -2.79
CA SER A 174 -1.07 -13.91 -2.90
C SER A 174 0.07 -13.01 -3.38
N GLY A 175 -0.26 -11.92 -4.09
CA GLY A 175 0.68 -10.83 -4.37
C GLY A 175 1.06 -10.00 -3.14
N PHE A 176 0.38 -10.21 -2.01
CA PHE A 176 0.51 -9.48 -0.75
C PHE A 176 0.82 -10.46 0.38
N THR A 177 1.38 -9.98 1.49
CA THR A 177 1.43 -10.78 2.71
C THR A 177 0.02 -11.07 3.21
N SER A 178 -0.22 -12.29 3.69
CA SER A 178 -1.52 -12.72 4.17
C SER A 178 -1.37 -13.63 5.39
N ARG A 179 -2.12 -13.30 6.45
CA ARG A 179 -2.14 -14.08 7.70
C ARG A 179 -2.58 -15.52 7.52
N SER A 180 -3.43 -15.79 6.53
CA SER A 180 -3.89 -17.15 6.21
C SER A 180 -2.89 -17.91 5.34
N GLU A 181 -1.94 -17.22 4.72
CA GLU A 181 -0.92 -17.82 3.84
C GLU A 181 0.32 -18.25 4.63
N SER A 182 0.73 -17.49 5.66
CA SER A 182 1.97 -17.77 6.39
C SER A 182 1.97 -17.22 7.82
N GLU A 183 2.63 -17.92 8.74
CA GLU A 183 2.91 -17.42 10.10
C GLU A 183 3.89 -16.24 10.12
N TYR A 184 4.70 -16.10 9.06
CA TYR A 184 5.64 -15.00 8.87
C TYR A 184 4.96 -13.70 8.42
N ASP A 185 3.65 -13.75 8.15
CA ASP A 185 2.82 -12.62 7.73
C ASP A 185 1.86 -12.23 8.87
N PRO A 186 2.34 -11.57 9.94
CA PRO A 186 1.53 -11.33 11.15
C PRO A 186 0.35 -10.39 10.90
N PHE A 187 0.45 -9.54 9.88
CA PHE A 187 -0.59 -8.64 9.40
C PHE A 187 -0.64 -8.68 7.88
N GLY A 188 -1.85 -8.68 7.32
CA GLY A 188 -2.03 -8.73 5.86
C GLY A 188 -1.73 -7.38 5.23
N ALA A 189 -0.89 -7.33 4.20
CA ALA A 189 -0.67 -6.12 3.44
C ALA A 189 -1.92 -5.80 2.60
N GLY A 190 -2.41 -4.57 2.73
CA GLY A 190 -3.61 -4.08 2.08
C GLY A 190 -3.32 -3.01 1.02
N HIS A 191 -4.16 -1.98 1.00
CA HIS A 191 -4.00 -0.76 0.18
C HIS A 191 -2.83 0.16 0.58
N GLY A 192 -1.99 -0.26 1.52
CA GLY A 192 -0.92 0.55 2.13
C GLY A 192 -1.37 1.31 3.38
N CYS A 193 -0.45 2.06 4.00
CA CYS A 193 -0.62 2.99 5.14
C CYS A 193 -0.95 2.36 6.51
N SER A 194 -1.25 1.06 6.56
CA SER A 194 -1.77 0.42 7.78
C SER A 194 -0.70 -0.24 8.63
N SER A 195 0.51 -0.47 8.09
CA SER A 195 1.56 -1.24 8.77
C SER A 195 2.04 -0.59 10.05
N ILE A 196 2.24 0.74 10.10
CA ILE A 196 2.66 1.46 11.32
C ILE A 196 1.57 1.39 12.39
N SER A 197 0.32 1.64 12.02
CA SER A 197 -0.83 1.54 12.95
C SER A 197 -0.95 0.13 13.54
N ALA A 198 -0.88 -0.89 12.68
CA ALA A 198 -0.95 -2.28 13.10
C ALA A 198 0.25 -2.68 13.96
N GLY A 199 1.46 -2.24 13.58
CA GLY A 199 2.70 -2.47 14.32
C GLY A 199 2.66 -1.84 15.70
N LEU A 200 2.21 -0.59 15.82
CA LEU A 200 2.01 0.08 17.10
C LEU A 200 1.03 -0.70 17.99
N GLY A 201 -0.11 -1.14 17.43
CA GLY A 201 -1.05 -1.99 18.16
C GLY A 201 -0.44 -3.31 18.64
N MET A 202 0.43 -3.93 17.84
CA MET A 202 1.18 -5.14 18.23
C MET A 202 2.23 -4.84 19.30
N ALA A 203 2.91 -3.70 19.25
CA ALA A 203 3.90 -3.28 20.26
C ALA A 203 3.23 -3.06 21.61
N VAL A 204 2.12 -2.31 21.65
CA VAL A 204 1.33 -2.13 22.87
C VAL A 204 0.84 -3.48 23.42
N ALA A 205 0.33 -4.36 22.55
CA ALA A 205 -0.13 -5.68 22.97
C ALA A 205 1.00 -6.58 23.51
N ARG A 206 2.22 -6.47 22.97
CA ARG A 206 3.43 -7.14 23.47
C ARG A 206 3.75 -6.66 24.88
N ASP A 207 3.77 -5.36 25.10
CA ASP A 207 4.16 -4.74 26.36
C ASP A 207 3.16 -5.07 27.46
N MET A 208 1.85 -5.00 27.16
CA MET A 208 0.78 -5.43 28.08
C MET A 208 0.87 -6.91 28.45
N LYS A 209 1.47 -7.75 27.59
CA LYS A 209 1.66 -9.18 27.84
C LYS A 209 3.03 -9.51 28.45
N GLY A 210 3.85 -8.50 28.77
CA GLY A 210 5.18 -8.68 29.34
C GLY A 210 6.15 -9.43 28.41
N LYS A 211 5.92 -9.38 27.10
CA LYS A 211 6.79 -10.02 26.12
C LYS A 211 7.84 -9.07 25.58
N ARG A 212 8.75 -9.58 24.74
CA ARG A 212 9.94 -8.85 24.28
C ARG A 212 10.25 -9.01 22.78
N GLU A 213 9.32 -9.54 21.99
CA GLU A 213 9.49 -9.58 20.53
C GLU A 213 9.70 -8.19 19.92
N ARG A 214 10.52 -8.11 18.88
CA ARG A 214 10.67 -6.87 18.10
C ARG A 214 9.50 -6.74 17.14
N ILE A 215 8.97 -5.52 17.04
CA ILE A 215 7.93 -5.16 16.07
C ILE A 215 8.54 -4.20 15.05
N MET A 216 8.51 -4.60 13.79
CA MET A 216 9.07 -3.85 12.68
C MET A 216 8.02 -3.64 11.60
N THR A 217 8.01 -2.46 11.02
CA THR A 217 7.14 -2.08 9.91
C THR A 217 7.99 -1.54 8.77
N VAL A 218 7.82 -2.06 7.56
CA VAL A 218 8.51 -1.58 6.36
C VAL A 218 7.51 -0.80 5.51
N ILE A 219 7.73 0.50 5.37
CA ILE A 219 6.88 1.43 4.61
C ILE A 219 7.60 1.91 3.36
N SER A 220 6.85 2.35 2.35
CA SER A 220 7.39 2.99 1.15
C SER A 220 7.26 4.51 1.28
N ASN A 221 8.17 5.26 0.65
CA ASN A 221 8.04 6.70 0.46
C ASN A 221 6.74 7.15 -0.23
N VAL A 222 6.02 6.27 -0.93
CA VAL A 222 4.70 6.58 -1.50
C VAL A 222 3.63 6.57 -0.41
N THR A 223 3.78 5.75 0.64
CA THR A 223 2.80 5.65 1.72
C THR A 223 2.89 6.77 2.74
N THR A 224 4.01 7.51 2.76
CA THR A 224 4.15 8.73 3.57
C THR A 224 3.26 9.89 3.10
N MET A 225 2.55 9.78 1.97
CA MET A 225 1.56 10.79 1.57
C MET A 225 0.21 10.63 2.30
N ALA A 226 -0.05 9.47 2.92
CA ALA A 226 -1.32 9.19 3.57
C ALA A 226 -1.36 9.75 5.00
N GLY A 227 -2.50 10.33 5.38
CA GLY A 227 -2.73 10.88 6.72
C GLY A 227 -2.51 9.86 7.84
N GLN A 228 -3.01 8.63 7.66
CA GLN A 228 -2.90 7.55 8.66
C GLN A 228 -1.45 7.24 9.07
N VAL A 229 -0.48 7.42 8.16
CA VAL A 229 0.94 7.19 8.49
C VAL A 229 1.43 8.21 9.53
N TYR A 230 1.03 9.47 9.42
CA TYR A 230 1.38 10.50 10.39
C TYR A 230 0.61 10.37 11.70
N GLU A 231 -0.66 10.01 11.64
CA GLU A 231 -1.44 9.69 12.84
C GLU A 231 -0.78 8.57 13.65
N ALA A 232 -0.35 7.51 12.96
CA ALA A 232 0.31 6.37 13.57
C ALA A 232 1.70 6.71 14.13
N MET A 233 2.51 7.47 13.38
CA MET A 233 3.83 7.92 13.84
C MET A 233 3.71 8.85 15.06
N SER A 234 2.80 9.83 15.01
CA SER A 234 2.53 10.74 16.13
C SER A 234 2.09 9.98 17.38
N ASN A 235 1.19 9.00 17.22
CA ASN A 235 0.74 8.16 18.33
C ASN A 235 1.88 7.27 18.86
N ALA A 236 2.74 6.73 17.99
CA ALA A 236 3.89 5.94 18.41
C ALA A 236 4.87 6.77 19.25
N GLY A 237 5.16 8.00 18.82
CA GLY A 237 6.01 8.94 19.58
C GLY A 237 5.39 9.37 20.90
N TYR A 238 4.08 9.62 20.92
CA TYR A 238 3.36 9.94 22.17
C TYR A 238 3.38 8.79 23.18
N LEU A 239 3.23 7.54 22.71
CA LEU A 239 3.25 6.35 23.56
C LEU A 239 4.66 5.88 23.93
N ASP A 240 5.70 6.46 23.31
CA ASP A 240 7.10 6.03 23.46
C ASP A 240 7.27 4.51 23.27
N SER A 241 6.51 3.94 22.32
CA SER A 241 6.43 2.49 22.14
C SER A 241 7.64 1.93 21.40
N ASP A 242 8.30 0.92 21.97
CA ASP A 242 9.46 0.26 21.37
C ASP A 242 9.10 -0.49 20.07
N MET A 243 9.25 0.17 18.93
CA MET A 243 9.01 -0.37 17.59
C MET A 243 9.97 0.22 16.55
N ILE A 244 10.13 -0.47 15.43
CA ILE A 244 11.02 -0.07 14.34
C ILE A 244 10.20 0.24 13.09
N VAL A 245 10.40 1.41 12.50
CA VAL A 245 9.84 1.83 11.22
C VAL A 245 10.98 1.92 10.22
N ILE A 246 10.95 1.12 9.16
CA ILE A 246 11.89 1.21 8.04
C ILE A 246 11.19 1.94 6.90
N LEU A 247 11.66 3.15 6.60
CA LEU A 247 11.23 3.91 5.43
C LEU A 247 12.08 3.52 4.23
N ASN A 248 11.51 2.76 3.30
CA ASN A 248 12.12 2.46 2.00
C ASN A 248 11.81 3.59 1.00
N ASP A 249 12.82 4.41 0.73
CA ASP A 249 12.77 5.49 -0.25
C ASP A 249 13.37 5.05 -1.59
N SER A 250 12.50 4.65 -2.53
CA SER A 250 12.90 4.09 -3.82
C SER A 250 13.12 5.12 -4.94
N ARG A 251 12.82 6.39 -4.70
CA ARG A 251 12.82 7.46 -5.74
C ARG A 251 14.08 8.31 -5.74
N HIS A 252 14.85 8.31 -4.66
CA HIS A 252 16.04 9.12 -4.55
C HIS A 252 17.27 8.26 -4.83
N SER A 253 18.13 8.71 -5.75
CA SER A 253 19.48 8.15 -5.86
C SER A 253 20.37 8.79 -4.80
N LEU A 254 21.24 8.01 -4.16
CA LEU A 254 22.20 8.48 -3.14
C LEU A 254 23.10 9.63 -3.64
N HIS A 255 23.21 9.78 -4.95
CA HIS A 255 23.83 10.90 -5.64
C HIS A 255 22.74 11.66 -6.39
N PRO A 256 22.22 12.79 -5.87
CA PRO A 256 21.19 13.54 -6.57
C PRO A 256 21.75 14.01 -7.92
N LYS A 257 21.15 13.52 -9.01
CA LYS A 257 21.18 14.27 -10.26
C LYS A 257 20.25 15.46 -10.06
N VAL A 258 20.73 16.66 -10.34
CA VAL A 258 19.89 17.86 -10.39
C VAL A 258 18.88 17.60 -11.52
N GLU A 259 17.66 17.21 -11.16
CA GLU A 259 16.58 17.15 -12.14
C GLU A 259 16.16 18.60 -12.46
N GLU A 260 16.76 19.15 -13.52
CA GLU A 260 16.26 20.33 -14.21
C GLU A 260 15.00 19.94 -14.99
N GLY A 261 13.88 19.85 -14.29
CA GLY A 261 12.57 19.57 -14.86
C GLY A 261 11.44 20.13 -13.98
N PRO A 262 10.25 20.40 -14.54
CA PRO A 262 9.14 20.95 -13.78
C PRO A 262 8.79 20.00 -12.63
N LYS A 263 8.67 20.54 -11.40
CA LYS A 263 8.40 19.80 -10.14
C LYS A 263 7.28 18.78 -10.33
N ARG A 264 7.64 17.52 -10.60
CA ARG A 264 6.74 16.50 -11.14
C ARG A 264 6.07 15.59 -10.09
N SER A 265 6.26 15.84 -8.79
CA SER A 265 5.49 15.15 -7.75
C SER A 265 5.35 16.01 -6.48
N ILE A 266 4.17 15.96 -5.85
CA ILE A 266 3.76 16.79 -4.70
C ILE A 266 4.41 16.34 -3.38
N ASN A 267 5.35 15.40 -3.40
CA ASN A 267 5.95 14.93 -2.16
C ASN A 267 6.88 16.02 -1.59
N ALA A 268 6.35 16.96 -0.80
CA ALA A 268 7.12 18.02 -0.15
C ALA A 268 8.21 17.43 0.74
N LEU A 269 7.97 16.22 1.29
CA LEU A 269 8.97 15.44 2.00
C LEU A 269 10.15 15.04 1.12
N SER A 270 9.97 14.79 -0.18
CA SER A 270 11.10 14.49 -1.07
C SER A 270 12.16 15.59 -1.02
N SER A 271 11.75 16.86 -0.90
CA SER A 271 12.65 18.00 -0.78
C SER A 271 13.32 18.10 0.60
N THR A 272 12.60 17.72 1.66
CA THR A 272 13.12 17.65 3.04
C THR A 272 14.10 16.48 3.21
N LEU A 273 13.76 15.32 2.65
CA LEU A 273 14.58 14.11 2.57
C LEU A 273 15.85 14.35 1.71
N SER A 274 15.71 15.07 0.58
CA SER A 274 16.85 15.48 -0.26
C SER A 274 17.78 16.47 0.45
N LYS A 275 17.23 17.41 1.24
CA LYS A 275 18.02 18.33 2.07
C LYS A 275 18.76 17.57 3.19
N LEU A 276 18.14 16.57 3.81
CA LEU A 276 18.75 15.71 4.82
C LEU A 276 19.87 14.82 4.22
N GLN A 277 19.68 14.28 3.02
CA GLN A 277 20.69 13.53 2.26
C GLN A 277 21.97 14.36 1.98
N SER A 278 21.87 15.69 1.92
CA SER A 278 23.03 16.58 1.71
C SER A 278 23.89 16.79 2.97
N SER A 279 23.41 16.37 4.15
CA SER A 279 24.17 16.47 5.40
C SER A 279 25.20 15.34 5.49
N LYS A 280 26.49 15.69 5.48
CA LYS A 280 27.65 14.77 5.48
C LYS A 280 27.84 14.01 6.81
N SER A 281 26.79 13.52 7.44
CA SER A 281 26.84 13.02 8.82
C SER A 281 27.35 11.58 8.95
N PHE A 282 27.16 10.70 7.96
CA PHE A 282 27.52 9.28 8.11
C PHE A 282 29.01 8.97 7.86
N ARG A 283 29.72 9.77 7.05
CA ARG A 283 31.19 9.61 6.86
C ARG A 283 31.97 9.80 8.17
N LYS A 284 31.47 10.62 9.09
CA LYS A 284 32.10 10.81 10.41
C LYS A 284 31.89 9.62 11.34
N PHE A 285 30.76 8.92 11.28
CA PHE A 285 30.49 7.76 12.14
C PHE A 285 31.43 6.59 11.83
N ARG A 286 31.71 6.35 10.54
CA ARG A 286 32.65 5.30 10.08
C ARG A 286 34.11 5.58 10.46
N GLU A 287 34.52 6.85 10.57
CA GLU A 287 35.86 7.23 11.03
C GLU A 287 35.99 7.18 12.56
N VAL A 288 34.96 7.55 13.30
CA VAL A 288 34.96 7.47 14.77
C VAL A 288 35.01 6.02 15.25
N ALA A 289 34.27 5.10 14.60
CA ALA A 289 34.34 3.67 14.92
C ALA A 289 35.72 3.04 14.63
N LYS A 290 36.43 3.52 13.59
CA LYS A 290 37.82 3.11 13.30
C LYS A 290 38.86 3.76 14.22
N GLY A 291 38.55 4.92 14.80
CA GLY A 291 39.44 5.65 15.71
C GLY A 291 39.47 5.11 17.15
N VAL A 292 38.35 4.57 17.63
CA VAL A 292 38.19 4.13 19.04
C VAL A 292 38.79 2.74 19.30
N THR A 293 39.02 1.92 18.27
CA THR A 293 39.61 0.58 18.42
C THR A 293 41.11 0.57 18.79
N LYS A 294 41.82 1.71 18.74
CA LYS A 294 43.26 1.75 19.02
C LYS A 294 43.70 2.31 20.37
N LYS A 295 42.79 2.90 21.15
CA LYS A 295 43.11 3.40 22.50
C LYS A 295 41.85 3.34 23.34
N ILE A 296 41.78 2.40 24.29
CA ILE A 296 41.32 2.61 25.68
C ILE A 296 41.19 1.26 26.37
N GLY A 297 41.79 1.18 27.56
CA GLY A 297 41.86 -0.01 28.41
C GLY A 297 40.55 -0.33 29.13
N ARG A 298 40.46 -1.58 29.57
CA ARG A 298 39.35 -2.21 30.30
C ARG A 298 39.03 -1.44 31.58
N GLY A 299 37.84 -0.85 31.72
CA GLY A 299 37.31 -0.53 33.04
C GLY A 299 36.34 0.64 33.22
N MET A 300 35.93 1.39 32.19
CA MET A 300 35.09 2.58 32.43
C MET A 300 33.99 2.82 31.39
N HIS A 301 33.46 1.75 30.78
CA HIS A 301 32.61 1.84 29.61
C HIS A 301 31.11 2.08 29.87
N GLU A 302 30.62 1.94 31.11
CA GLU A 302 29.17 1.83 31.33
C GLU A 302 28.46 3.12 31.75
N TRP A 303 29.19 4.16 32.19
CA TRP A 303 28.56 5.39 32.73
C TRP A 303 28.69 6.63 31.84
N ALA A 304 29.68 6.69 30.94
CA ALA A 304 29.91 7.87 30.10
C ALA A 304 29.06 7.90 28.81
N ALA A 305 28.72 6.74 28.24
CA ALA A 305 27.85 6.67 27.05
C ALA A 305 26.39 7.02 27.37
N LYS A 306 25.93 6.70 28.59
CA LYS A 306 24.52 6.78 28.97
C LYS A 306 23.98 8.19 29.24
N VAL A 307 24.86 9.19 29.42
CA VAL A 307 24.47 10.56 29.79
C VAL A 307 24.66 11.54 28.62
N ASP A 308 25.67 11.32 27.77
CA ASP A 308 25.94 12.20 26.61
C ASP A 308 25.02 11.88 25.40
N GLU A 309 24.55 10.63 25.31
CA GLU A 309 23.61 10.16 24.27
C GLU A 309 22.17 10.62 24.55
N PHE A 310 21.78 10.73 25.82
CA PHE A 310 20.48 11.27 26.24
C PHE A 310 20.38 12.80 26.07
N ALA A 311 21.51 13.52 26.22
CA ALA A 311 21.56 14.97 26.04
C ALA A 311 21.60 15.38 24.55
N ARG A 312 22.09 14.52 23.65
CA ARG A 312 22.12 14.80 22.20
C ARG A 312 20.76 14.71 21.51
N GLY A 313 19.79 14.01 22.08
CA GLY A 313 18.38 14.07 21.63
C GLY A 313 17.74 15.46 21.85
N MET A 314 18.28 16.26 22.76
CA MET A 314 17.86 17.65 23.00
C MET A 314 18.75 18.68 22.28
N MET A 315 19.86 18.24 21.66
CA MET A 315 20.86 19.08 21.02
C MET A 315 21.35 18.50 19.68
N GLY A 316 20.41 18.01 18.86
CA GLY A 316 20.65 17.86 17.42
C GLY A 316 20.96 19.22 16.78
N PRO A 317 21.57 19.27 15.57
CA PRO A 317 21.80 20.53 14.87
C PRO A 317 20.46 21.31 14.77
N PRO A 318 20.47 22.65 14.69
CA PRO A 318 19.23 23.42 14.65
C PRO A 318 18.42 23.02 13.41
N GLY A 319 17.34 22.25 13.63
CA GLY A 319 16.49 21.65 12.61
C GLY A 319 16.22 20.18 12.91
N SER A 320 15.29 19.89 13.83
CA SER A 320 14.68 18.58 13.99
C SER A 320 14.09 18.12 12.66
N THR A 321 14.30 16.87 12.29
CA THR A 321 13.55 16.27 11.18
C THR A 321 12.07 16.21 11.52
N LEU A 322 11.19 16.21 10.52
CA LEU A 322 9.75 16.02 10.74
C LEU A 322 9.45 14.77 11.60
N PHE A 323 10.25 13.71 11.43
CA PHE A 323 10.06 12.47 12.18
C PHE A 323 10.46 12.59 13.65
N GLU A 324 11.50 13.36 13.96
CA GLU A 324 11.88 13.66 15.34
C GLU A 324 10.83 14.52 16.04
N GLU A 325 10.20 15.45 15.32
CA GLU A 325 9.06 16.23 15.85
C GLU A 325 7.83 15.36 16.14
N LEU A 326 7.64 14.28 15.39
CA LEU A 326 6.62 13.26 15.66
C LEU A 326 7.01 12.31 16.81
N GLY A 327 8.19 12.47 17.41
CA GLY A 327 8.68 11.67 18.53
C GLY A 327 9.41 10.39 18.15
N LEU A 328 9.85 10.24 16.89
CA LEU A 328 10.63 9.08 16.44
C LEU A 328 12.13 9.38 16.42
N TYR A 329 12.93 8.43 16.89
CA TYR A 329 14.39 8.51 16.75
C TYR A 329 14.81 8.21 15.31
N TYR A 330 15.39 9.18 14.62
CA TYR A 330 15.71 9.08 13.19
C TYR A 330 17.14 8.57 12.93
N ILE A 331 17.27 7.56 12.07
CA ILE A 331 18.54 6.99 11.60
C ILE A 331 18.55 6.99 10.07
N GLY A 332 19.49 7.70 9.45
CA GLY A 332 19.72 7.62 8.00
C GLY A 332 20.10 8.95 7.36
N PRO A 333 20.14 9.01 6.01
CA PRO A 333 19.82 7.93 5.07
C PRO A 333 20.90 6.83 5.01
N VAL A 334 20.48 5.57 4.80
CA VAL A 334 21.33 4.38 4.63
C VAL A 334 21.19 3.83 3.20
N ASP A 335 22.29 3.34 2.62
CA ASP A 335 22.27 2.68 1.31
C ASP A 335 21.57 1.32 1.40
N GLY A 336 20.40 1.19 0.78
CA GLY A 336 19.58 -0.02 0.76
C GLY A 336 20.14 -1.16 -0.09
N HIS A 337 21.19 -0.92 -0.87
CA HIS A 337 21.87 -1.93 -1.69
C HIS A 337 23.20 -2.39 -1.08
N ASN A 338 23.60 -1.82 0.06
CA ASN A 338 24.81 -2.20 0.79
C ASN A 338 24.45 -3.04 2.02
N ILE A 339 24.59 -4.36 1.89
CA ILE A 339 24.21 -5.30 2.94
C ILE A 339 25.04 -5.16 4.23
N GLU A 340 26.29 -4.68 4.14
CA GLU A 340 27.11 -4.43 5.34
C GLU A 340 26.53 -3.30 6.18
N ASP A 341 26.22 -2.19 5.50
CA ASP A 341 25.70 -1.00 6.16
C ASP A 341 24.32 -1.29 6.76
N LEU A 342 23.47 -2.01 6.02
CA LEU A 342 22.17 -2.48 6.49
C LEU A 342 22.28 -3.39 7.72
N VAL A 343 23.09 -4.45 7.65
CA VAL A 343 23.27 -5.38 8.77
C VAL A 343 23.82 -4.65 9.99
N CYS A 344 24.81 -3.77 9.82
CA CYS A 344 25.38 -3.00 10.91
C CYS A 344 24.33 -2.12 11.61
N VAL A 345 23.53 -1.36 10.85
CA VAL A 345 22.50 -0.47 11.42
C VAL A 345 21.39 -1.28 12.08
N LEU A 346 20.92 -2.34 11.44
CA LEU A 346 19.85 -3.18 11.98
C LEU A 346 20.30 -3.92 13.25
N GLN A 347 21.56 -4.39 13.31
CA GLN A 347 22.12 -5.02 14.51
C GLN A 347 22.22 -4.04 15.68
N GLU A 348 22.66 -2.82 15.41
CA GLU A 348 22.73 -1.76 16.42
C GLU A 348 21.33 -1.53 17.01
N VAL A 349 20.33 -1.29 16.16
CA VAL A 349 18.94 -1.08 16.58
C VAL A 349 18.37 -2.29 17.32
N ALA A 350 18.69 -3.51 16.88
CA ALA A 350 18.26 -4.74 17.55
C ALA A 350 18.87 -4.92 18.95
N SER A 351 20.07 -4.35 19.20
CA SER A 351 20.76 -4.43 20.49
C SER A 351 20.23 -3.44 21.54
N LEU A 352 19.51 -2.39 21.11
CA LEU A 352 18.97 -1.36 21.99
C LEU A 352 17.81 -1.91 22.82
N ASN A 353 17.93 -1.87 24.15
CA ASN A 353 16.92 -2.48 25.03
C ASN A 353 15.62 -1.69 25.14
N SER A 354 15.66 -0.35 25.02
CA SER A 354 14.48 0.52 24.95
C SER A 354 14.91 1.92 24.52
N MET A 355 14.33 2.43 23.43
CA MET A 355 14.62 3.76 22.84
C MET A 355 13.34 4.46 22.36
N GLY A 356 12.18 3.85 22.57
CA GLY A 356 10.96 4.29 21.92
C GLY A 356 10.93 3.91 20.43
N PRO A 357 10.09 4.60 19.63
CA PRO A 357 9.95 4.30 18.22
C PRO A 357 11.15 4.82 17.42
N VAL A 358 11.77 3.94 16.64
CA VAL A 358 12.93 4.26 15.77
C VAL A 358 12.50 4.28 14.32
N LEU A 359 12.88 5.31 13.55
CA LEU A 359 12.72 5.36 12.10
C LEU A 359 14.08 5.22 11.41
N ILE A 360 14.24 4.17 10.60
CA ILE A 360 15.41 3.94 9.75
C ILE A 360 15.05 4.33 8.31
N HIS A 361 15.71 5.36 7.78
CA HIS A 361 15.54 5.79 6.40
C HIS A 361 16.54 5.07 5.49
N VAL A 362 16.03 4.18 4.65
CA VAL A 362 16.79 3.38 3.68
C VAL A 362 16.49 3.88 2.28
N VAL A 363 17.52 4.12 1.48
CA VAL A 363 17.42 4.59 0.10
C VAL A 363 17.68 3.42 -0.85
N THR A 364 16.70 3.10 -1.69
CA THR A 364 16.83 2.06 -2.73
C THR A 364 16.68 2.66 -4.13
N ASP A 365 17.09 1.92 -5.14
CA ASP A 365 16.99 2.32 -6.55
C ASP A 365 16.34 1.18 -7.34
N GLU A 366 15.12 1.44 -7.81
CA GLU A 366 14.34 0.53 -8.65
C GLU A 366 15.02 0.18 -9.98
N ASN A 367 15.86 1.06 -10.51
CA ASN A 367 16.59 0.83 -11.76
C ASN A 367 17.87 0.01 -11.53
N GLN A 368 18.48 0.10 -10.34
CA GLN A 368 19.68 -0.65 -10.01
C GLN A 368 19.40 -2.15 -9.88
N GLY A 369 18.21 -2.53 -9.40
CA GLY A 369 17.76 -3.92 -9.38
C GLY A 369 17.76 -4.58 -10.76
N ILE A 370 17.30 -3.85 -11.78
CA ILE A 370 17.26 -4.32 -13.17
C ILE A 370 18.66 -4.35 -13.80
N LYS A 371 19.47 -3.32 -13.58
CA LYS A 371 20.84 -3.28 -14.14
C LYS A 371 21.70 -4.43 -13.60
N ARG A 372 21.56 -4.74 -12.31
CA ARG A 372 22.26 -5.89 -11.70
C ARG A 372 21.74 -7.22 -12.24
N SER A 373 20.43 -7.38 -12.42
CA SER A 373 19.88 -8.62 -13.01
C SER A 373 20.35 -8.82 -14.46
N GLN A 374 20.45 -7.75 -15.26
CA GLN A 374 20.97 -7.81 -16.63
C GLN A 374 22.48 -8.10 -16.65
N GLN A 375 23.27 -7.52 -15.75
CA GLN A 375 24.71 -7.77 -15.67
C GLN A 375 25.03 -9.20 -15.22
N SER A 376 24.22 -9.78 -14.32
CA SER A 376 24.39 -11.18 -13.92
C SER A 376 24.04 -12.17 -15.03
N GLU A 377 23.17 -11.81 -15.99
CA GLU A 377 22.87 -12.63 -17.17
C GLU A 377 23.98 -12.54 -18.25
N ILE A 378 24.71 -11.43 -18.34
CA ILE A 378 25.77 -11.21 -19.35
C ILE A 378 27.09 -11.95 -18.98
N GLY A 379 27.20 -12.52 -17.78
CA GLY A 379 28.40 -13.22 -17.31
C GLY A 379 28.68 -14.59 -17.95
N GLU A 380 27.70 -15.20 -18.62
CA GLU A 380 27.84 -16.52 -19.25
C GLU A 380 27.19 -16.51 -20.64
N ASN A 381 27.88 -15.92 -21.62
CA ASN A 381 28.03 -16.39 -23.01
C ASN A 381 28.61 -15.26 -23.87
N VAL A 382 29.84 -15.44 -24.34
CA VAL A 382 30.43 -14.60 -25.39
C VAL A 382 29.81 -15.00 -26.73
N GLY A 383 29.09 -14.06 -27.33
CA GLY A 383 28.68 -14.07 -28.72
C GLY A 383 28.40 -12.65 -29.16
N GLU A 384 29.41 -11.98 -29.72
CA GLU A 384 29.22 -10.76 -30.51
C GLU A 384 28.19 -11.04 -31.61
N GLY A 385 27.16 -10.20 -31.70
CA GLY A 385 26.24 -10.17 -32.83
C GLY A 385 24.83 -10.70 -32.53
N SER A 386 24.01 -9.84 -31.92
CA SER A 386 22.68 -9.61 -32.48
C SER A 386 22.12 -8.30 -31.95
N SER A 387 21.85 -7.42 -32.92
CA SER A 387 20.93 -6.31 -32.82
C SER A 387 19.72 -6.71 -31.99
N CYS A 388 19.30 -5.80 -31.10
CA CYS A 388 17.96 -5.77 -30.54
C CYS A 388 16.99 -6.17 -31.67
N TYR A 389 16.43 -7.37 -31.59
CA TYR A 389 15.30 -7.71 -32.42
C TYR A 389 14.20 -6.82 -31.88
N ASP A 390 14.02 -5.67 -32.52
CA ASP A 390 12.74 -5.01 -32.63
C ASP A 390 11.78 -6.03 -33.22
N LEU A 391 11.27 -6.93 -32.37
CA LEU A 391 9.98 -7.54 -32.58
C LEU A 391 8.98 -6.40 -32.39
N VAL A 392 8.84 -5.60 -33.45
CA VAL A 392 7.61 -4.88 -33.75
C VAL A 392 6.58 -5.95 -34.07
N GLU A 393 6.20 -6.74 -33.07
CA GLU A 393 4.84 -7.23 -33.01
C GLU A 393 4.01 -5.95 -32.91
N SER A 394 3.13 -5.77 -33.89
CA SER A 394 2.12 -4.74 -33.88
C SER A 394 1.22 -4.98 -32.67
N ASN A 395 1.65 -4.46 -31.52
CA ASN A 395 0.92 -4.53 -30.26
C ASN A 395 -0.32 -3.66 -30.38
N TYR A 396 -1.37 -4.22 -30.99
CA TYR A 396 -2.71 -3.70 -30.90
C TYR A 396 -3.16 -3.90 -29.45
N GLN A 397 -2.75 -3.00 -28.56
CA GLN A 397 -3.27 -2.95 -27.21
C GLN A 397 -4.74 -2.52 -27.34
N PRO A 398 -5.71 -3.37 -26.94
CA PRO A 398 -7.11 -3.02 -27.04
C PRO A 398 -7.38 -1.80 -26.15
N ARG A 399 -8.13 -0.84 -26.69
CA ARG A 399 -8.53 0.37 -25.96
C ARG A 399 -9.25 0.00 -24.66
N THR A 400 -8.99 0.75 -23.60
CA THR A 400 -9.57 0.53 -22.27
C THR A 400 -10.64 1.56 -21.93
N TYR A 401 -11.47 1.26 -20.92
CA TYR A 401 -12.44 2.24 -20.39
C TYR A 401 -11.75 3.54 -19.93
N SER A 402 -10.54 3.44 -19.37
CA SER A 402 -9.75 4.61 -18.98
C SER A 402 -9.32 5.45 -20.18
N ASP A 403 -8.95 4.83 -21.31
CA ASP A 403 -8.63 5.56 -22.54
C ASP A 403 -9.87 6.30 -23.08
N CYS A 404 -11.03 5.63 -23.05
CA CYS A 404 -12.29 6.22 -23.46
C CYS A 404 -12.68 7.42 -22.58
N PHE A 405 -12.64 7.24 -21.25
CA PHE A 405 -12.92 8.30 -20.29
C PHE A 405 -12.01 9.51 -20.49
N VAL A 406 -10.70 9.30 -20.64
CA VAL A 406 -9.75 10.40 -20.83
C VAL A 406 -10.00 11.14 -22.13
N GLU A 407 -10.26 10.43 -23.23
CA GLU A 407 -10.56 11.07 -24.51
C GLU A 407 -11.84 11.92 -24.40
N ALA A 408 -12.90 11.39 -23.79
CA ALA A 408 -14.16 12.10 -23.57
C ALA A 408 -13.95 13.36 -22.70
N LEU A 409 -13.28 13.21 -21.57
CA LEU A 409 -13.02 14.33 -20.67
C LEU A 409 -12.11 15.38 -21.30
N ALA A 410 -11.12 14.97 -22.09
CA ALA A 410 -10.24 15.89 -22.81
C ALA A 410 -11.04 16.76 -23.79
N ARG A 411 -11.96 16.18 -24.57
CA ARG A 411 -12.87 16.95 -25.44
C ARG A 411 -13.75 17.90 -24.63
N LYS A 412 -14.27 17.44 -23.49
CA LYS A 412 -15.07 18.30 -22.62
C LYS A 412 -14.25 19.47 -22.07
N ALA A 413 -13.02 19.23 -21.64
CA ALA A 413 -12.12 20.25 -21.10
C ALA A 413 -11.64 21.29 -22.15
N GLU A 414 -11.73 20.99 -23.45
CA GLU A 414 -11.51 21.96 -24.54
C GLU A 414 -12.65 22.97 -24.64
N SER A 415 -13.89 22.51 -24.42
CA SER A 415 -15.09 23.36 -24.52
C SER A 415 -15.45 24.04 -23.20
N ASP A 416 -15.23 23.38 -22.06
CA ASP A 416 -15.51 23.87 -20.72
C ASP A 416 -14.20 24.15 -19.96
N LYS A 417 -13.96 25.44 -19.66
CA LYS A 417 -12.73 25.88 -19.01
C LYS A 417 -12.65 25.47 -17.55
N ASP A 418 -13.79 25.22 -16.91
CA ASP A 418 -13.89 24.97 -15.47
C ASP A 418 -13.67 23.49 -15.12
N VAL A 419 -13.65 22.60 -16.13
CA VAL A 419 -13.35 21.18 -15.96
C VAL A 419 -11.88 20.98 -15.56
N VAL A 420 -11.70 20.29 -14.43
CA VAL A 420 -10.40 19.89 -13.89
C VAL A 420 -10.42 18.43 -13.45
N MET A 421 -9.27 17.77 -13.48
CA MET A 421 -9.08 16.39 -13.03
C MET A 421 -8.30 16.37 -11.72
N VAL A 422 -8.82 15.66 -10.72
CA VAL A 422 -8.13 15.37 -9.47
C VAL A 422 -7.90 13.86 -9.40
N HIS A 423 -6.66 13.44 -9.27
CA HIS A 423 -6.28 12.03 -9.17
C HIS A 423 -5.82 11.71 -7.74
N GLY A 424 -6.47 10.73 -7.11
CA GLY A 424 -6.09 10.16 -5.82
C GLY A 424 -5.65 8.70 -5.99
N GLY A 425 -4.35 8.44 -5.92
CA GLY A 425 -3.80 7.10 -6.15
C GLY A 425 -2.27 7.05 -6.13
N VAL A 426 -1.74 5.82 -6.18
CA VAL A 426 -0.30 5.51 -6.13
C VAL A 426 0.37 5.70 -7.50
N GLU A 427 -0.26 5.19 -8.55
CA GLU A 427 0.24 5.24 -9.91
C GLU A 427 -0.77 5.95 -10.81
N VAL A 428 -0.26 6.80 -11.69
CA VAL A 428 -1.07 7.48 -12.70
C VAL A 428 -1.11 6.59 -13.92
N GLU A 429 -2.30 6.14 -14.30
CA GLU A 429 -2.46 5.31 -15.50
C GLU A 429 -1.93 6.06 -16.74
N PRO A 430 -1.34 5.35 -17.73
CA PRO A 430 -0.84 5.98 -18.95
C PRO A 430 -1.88 6.83 -19.68
N SER A 431 -3.15 6.43 -19.62
CA SER A 431 -4.29 7.19 -20.12
C SER A 431 -4.39 8.56 -19.45
N LEU A 432 -4.39 8.63 -18.12
CA LEU A 432 -4.48 9.88 -17.35
C LEU A 432 -3.27 10.81 -17.60
N GLN A 433 -2.10 10.22 -17.88
CA GLN A 433 -0.90 10.97 -18.24
C GLN A 433 -1.10 11.77 -19.55
N LEU A 434 -1.88 11.27 -20.51
CA LEU A 434 -2.20 12.01 -21.74
C LEU A 434 -3.02 13.28 -21.43
N PHE A 435 -3.97 13.21 -20.48
CA PHE A 435 -4.72 14.39 -20.05
C PHE A 435 -3.80 15.42 -19.40
N ARG A 436 -2.90 14.97 -18.52
CA ARG A 436 -1.91 15.82 -17.84
C ARG A 436 -1.00 16.55 -18.84
N GLU A 437 -0.54 15.86 -19.87
CA GLU A 437 0.32 16.45 -20.89
C GLU A 437 -0.41 17.49 -21.73
N LYS A 438 -1.70 17.27 -22.01
CA LYS A 438 -2.54 18.19 -22.77
C LYS A 438 -3.02 19.39 -21.94
N PHE A 439 -3.33 19.19 -20.66
CA PHE A 439 -3.87 20.20 -19.76
C PHE A 439 -3.15 20.20 -18.39
N PRO A 440 -1.87 20.62 -18.34
CA PRO A 440 -1.07 20.56 -17.11
C PRO A 440 -1.67 21.39 -15.97
N ASP A 441 -2.27 22.54 -16.28
CA ASP A 441 -2.88 23.43 -15.28
C ASP A 441 -4.25 22.95 -14.77
N LYS A 442 -4.80 21.89 -15.37
CA LYS A 442 -6.10 21.29 -15.02
C LYS A 442 -5.97 19.91 -14.40
N PHE A 443 -4.76 19.42 -14.15
CA PHE A 443 -4.50 18.11 -13.56
C PHE A 443 -3.88 18.27 -12.17
N PHE A 444 -4.54 17.73 -11.15
CA PHE A 444 -4.06 17.72 -9.78
C PHE A 444 -3.78 16.29 -9.31
N ASP A 445 -2.52 15.95 -9.06
CA ASP A 445 -2.11 14.64 -8.53
C ASP A 445 -1.87 14.72 -7.03
N VAL A 446 -2.84 14.33 -6.20
CA VAL A 446 -2.66 14.41 -4.74
C VAL A 446 -1.93 13.21 -4.15
N GLY A 447 -1.53 12.23 -4.98
CA GLY A 447 -0.89 11.01 -4.54
C GLY A 447 -1.83 10.11 -3.71
N MET A 448 -1.26 9.31 -2.82
CA MET A 448 -2.03 8.38 -1.98
C MET A 448 -2.64 9.08 -0.76
N ALA A 449 -3.53 10.04 -1.04
CA ALA A 449 -4.25 10.83 -0.06
C ALA A 449 -5.73 10.97 -0.47
N GLU A 450 -6.44 9.84 -0.54
CA GLU A 450 -7.82 9.79 -1.07
C GLU A 450 -8.78 10.68 -0.29
N GLN A 451 -8.63 10.76 1.04
CA GLN A 451 -9.41 11.68 1.88
C GLN A 451 -9.22 13.12 1.44
N HIS A 452 -7.95 13.53 1.24
CA HIS A 452 -7.62 14.86 0.74
C HIS A 452 -8.15 15.08 -0.68
N ALA A 453 -8.05 14.09 -1.58
CA ALA A 453 -8.56 14.18 -2.96
C ALA A 453 -10.04 14.59 -3.00
N VAL A 454 -10.86 13.97 -2.14
CA VAL A 454 -12.30 14.23 -2.06
C VAL A 454 -12.59 15.62 -1.52
N THR A 455 -12.03 15.99 -0.36
CA THR A 455 -12.27 17.32 0.24
C THR A 455 -11.66 18.44 -0.62
N PHE A 456 -10.51 18.20 -1.27
CA PHE A 456 -9.90 19.11 -2.23
C PHE A 456 -10.81 19.34 -3.44
N SER A 457 -11.40 18.27 -3.98
CA SER A 457 -12.40 18.37 -5.05
C SER A 457 -13.63 19.15 -4.58
N ALA A 458 -14.11 18.93 -3.36
CA ALA A 458 -15.21 19.72 -2.79
C ALA A 458 -14.85 21.22 -2.76
N GLY A 459 -13.64 21.56 -2.31
CA GLY A 459 -13.13 22.93 -2.30
C GLY A 459 -13.01 23.56 -3.70
N LEU A 460 -12.50 22.81 -4.69
CA LEU A 460 -12.44 23.26 -6.09
C LEU A 460 -13.85 23.55 -6.62
N SER A 461 -14.82 22.70 -6.30
CA SER A 461 -16.22 22.89 -6.70
C SER A 461 -16.85 24.11 -6.06
N CYS A 462 -16.63 24.35 -4.76
CA CYS A 462 -17.03 25.59 -4.09
C CYS A 462 -16.36 26.84 -4.69
N GLY A 463 -15.16 26.69 -5.28
CA GLY A 463 -14.45 27.74 -6.02
C GLY A 463 -14.98 28.00 -7.42
N GLY A 464 -16.03 27.28 -7.86
CA GLY A 464 -16.65 27.43 -9.19
C GLY A 464 -16.07 26.53 -10.28
N LEU A 465 -15.15 25.62 -9.94
CA LEU A 465 -14.63 24.62 -10.88
C LEU A 465 -15.52 23.37 -10.93
N LYS A 466 -15.30 22.53 -11.94
CA LYS A 466 -16.00 21.25 -12.15
C LYS A 466 -15.02 20.08 -12.00
N PRO A 467 -14.72 19.64 -10.77
CA PRO A 467 -13.72 18.62 -10.51
C PRO A 467 -14.23 17.22 -10.82
N PHE A 468 -13.49 16.52 -11.68
CA PHE A 468 -13.58 15.08 -11.89
C PHE A 468 -12.57 14.39 -10.97
N CYS A 469 -13.06 13.86 -9.86
CA CYS A 469 -12.28 13.18 -8.83
C CYS A 469 -12.12 11.70 -9.19
N VAL A 470 -10.96 11.35 -9.75
CA VAL A 470 -10.61 10.00 -10.23
C VAL A 470 -9.93 9.21 -9.11
N ILE A 471 -10.63 8.19 -8.60
CA ILE A 471 -10.14 7.31 -7.52
C ILE A 471 -10.58 5.87 -7.82
N PRO A 472 -9.67 4.87 -7.74
CA PRO A 472 -10.06 3.47 -7.83
C PRO A 472 -11.08 3.06 -6.75
N SER A 473 -12.07 2.23 -7.11
CA SER A 473 -13.14 1.78 -6.20
C SER A 473 -12.63 1.26 -4.86
N ALA A 474 -11.57 0.43 -4.89
CA ALA A 474 -11.00 -0.13 -3.68
C ALA A 474 -10.39 0.93 -2.74
N PHE A 475 -9.82 2.00 -3.30
CA PHE A 475 -9.18 3.08 -2.55
C PHE A 475 -10.17 4.15 -2.09
N LEU A 476 -11.25 4.37 -2.83
CA LEU A 476 -12.32 5.31 -2.45
C LEU A 476 -12.94 4.98 -1.09
N GLN A 477 -12.87 3.71 -0.67
CA GLN A 477 -13.28 3.26 0.67
C GLN A 477 -12.62 4.05 1.81
N ARG A 478 -11.37 4.54 1.62
CA ARG A 478 -10.66 5.36 2.62
C ARG A 478 -11.25 6.76 2.78
N ALA A 479 -11.91 7.28 1.75
CA ALA A 479 -12.45 8.63 1.72
C ALA A 479 -13.97 8.67 1.94
N PHE A 480 -14.59 7.58 2.40
CA PHE A 480 -16.05 7.49 2.51
C PHE A 480 -16.65 8.58 3.41
N ASP A 481 -16.00 8.89 4.53
CA ASP A 481 -16.42 9.98 5.42
C ASP A 481 -16.43 11.33 4.71
N GLN A 482 -15.40 11.64 3.91
CA GLN A 482 -15.31 12.88 3.13
C GLN A 482 -16.40 12.91 2.03
N VAL A 483 -16.72 11.78 1.40
CA VAL A 483 -17.83 11.70 0.45
C VAL A 483 -19.17 12.03 1.15
N VAL A 484 -19.40 11.47 2.34
CA VAL A 484 -20.64 11.69 3.11
C VAL A 484 -20.75 13.14 3.60
N HIS A 485 -19.73 13.61 4.33
CA HIS A 485 -19.79 14.85 5.09
C HIS A 485 -19.39 16.07 4.26
N ASP A 486 -18.28 15.98 3.54
CA ASP A 486 -17.73 17.12 2.82
C ASP A 486 -18.44 17.34 1.49
N VAL A 487 -19.03 16.30 0.90
CA VAL A 487 -19.64 16.38 -0.44
C VAL A 487 -21.16 16.19 -0.42
N ASP A 488 -21.66 14.99 -0.11
CA ASP A 488 -23.07 14.64 -0.27
C ASP A 488 -23.99 15.49 0.61
N ARG A 489 -23.67 15.61 1.89
CA ARG A 489 -24.47 16.39 2.84
C ARG A 489 -24.59 17.86 2.44
N GLN A 490 -23.57 18.41 1.79
CA GLN A 490 -23.52 19.79 1.32
C GLN A 490 -24.04 19.96 -0.11
N ARG A 491 -24.41 18.87 -0.79
CA ARG A 491 -24.83 18.83 -2.20
C ARG A 491 -23.80 19.46 -3.14
N ILE A 492 -22.52 19.30 -2.85
CA ILE A 492 -21.46 19.87 -3.68
C ILE A 492 -21.31 19.01 -4.95
N PRO A 493 -21.28 19.60 -6.16
CA PRO A 493 -21.24 18.86 -7.41
C PRO A 493 -19.83 18.35 -7.75
N VAL A 494 -19.31 17.46 -6.90
CA VAL A 494 -18.11 16.67 -7.22
C VAL A 494 -18.51 15.52 -8.16
N ARG A 495 -17.74 15.33 -9.23
CA ARG A 495 -17.93 14.23 -10.19
C ARG A 495 -16.94 13.11 -9.89
N PHE A 496 -17.39 12.07 -9.22
CA PHE A 496 -16.54 10.93 -8.89
C PHE A 496 -16.41 9.98 -10.08
N VAL A 497 -15.17 9.72 -10.47
CA VAL A 497 -14.82 8.76 -11.51
C VAL A 497 -14.21 7.55 -10.84
N ILE A 498 -15.01 6.49 -10.72
CA ILE A 498 -14.66 5.30 -9.95
C ILE A 498 -14.04 4.27 -10.89
N THR A 499 -12.71 4.20 -10.90
CA THR A 499 -11.95 3.29 -11.79
C THR A 499 -11.79 1.90 -11.15
N SER A 500 -11.39 0.92 -11.96
CA SER A 500 -11.13 -0.46 -11.50
C SER A 500 -12.27 -1.04 -10.66
N ALA A 501 -13.51 -0.72 -11.03
CA ALA A 501 -14.68 -1.09 -10.26
C ALA A 501 -15.05 -2.57 -10.46
N GLY A 502 -15.40 -3.27 -9.39
CA GLY A 502 -15.74 -4.69 -9.40
C GLY A 502 -14.52 -5.60 -9.28
N LEU A 503 -14.57 -6.75 -9.97
CA LEU A 503 -13.49 -7.75 -9.90
C LEU A 503 -12.28 -7.29 -10.70
N VAL A 504 -11.11 -7.24 -10.05
CA VAL A 504 -9.83 -6.81 -10.65
C VAL A 504 -8.90 -7.96 -11.03
N GLY A 505 -9.38 -9.21 -10.92
CA GLY A 505 -8.66 -10.40 -11.35
C GLY A 505 -7.41 -10.71 -10.51
N SER A 506 -6.25 -10.75 -11.16
CA SER A 506 -4.97 -11.21 -10.59
C SER A 506 -4.44 -10.34 -9.45
N ASN A 507 -4.97 -9.13 -9.25
CA ASN A 507 -4.65 -8.29 -8.12
C ASN A 507 -5.27 -8.78 -6.79
N GLY A 508 -6.17 -9.77 -6.86
CA GLY A 508 -6.70 -10.47 -5.70
C GLY A 508 -7.78 -9.69 -4.94
N PRO A 509 -8.28 -10.26 -3.82
CA PRO A 509 -9.42 -9.73 -3.09
C PRO A 509 -9.13 -8.39 -2.42
N VAL A 510 -7.86 -8.11 -2.08
CA VAL A 510 -7.45 -6.87 -1.43
C VAL A 510 -7.78 -5.67 -2.31
N GLN A 511 -7.49 -5.72 -3.61
CA GLN A 511 -7.73 -4.60 -4.54
C GLN A 511 -9.12 -4.64 -5.19
N CYS A 512 -10.03 -5.49 -4.71
CA CYS A 512 -11.35 -5.66 -5.31
C CYS A 512 -12.27 -4.47 -5.01
N GLY A 513 -12.77 -3.82 -6.06
CA GLY A 513 -13.71 -2.71 -5.98
C GLY A 513 -15.17 -3.15 -5.89
N ALA A 514 -15.49 -4.06 -4.97
CA ALA A 514 -16.81 -4.71 -4.93
C ALA A 514 -17.92 -3.91 -4.23
N PHE A 515 -17.57 -2.84 -3.51
CA PHE A 515 -18.46 -2.24 -2.51
C PHE A 515 -19.01 -0.86 -2.87
N ASP A 516 -18.50 -0.22 -3.94
CA ASP A 516 -18.84 1.17 -4.26
C ASP A 516 -20.31 1.39 -4.63
N ILE A 517 -20.98 0.45 -5.29
CA ILE A 517 -22.43 0.55 -5.51
C ILE A 517 -23.16 0.72 -4.17
N THR A 518 -22.81 -0.08 -3.16
CA THR A 518 -23.50 -0.05 -1.88
C THR A 518 -23.26 1.24 -1.12
N PHE A 519 -21.99 1.66 -0.99
CA PHE A 519 -21.67 2.83 -0.17
C PHE A 519 -21.95 4.16 -0.88
N MET A 520 -21.96 4.21 -2.22
CA MET A 520 -22.34 5.43 -2.95
C MET A 520 -23.87 5.56 -3.04
N SER A 521 -24.60 4.47 -3.27
CA SER A 521 -26.06 4.51 -3.46
C SER A 521 -26.85 4.73 -2.17
N CYS A 522 -26.22 4.58 -1.00
CA CYS A 522 -26.89 4.84 0.27
C CYS A 522 -26.93 6.34 0.63
N LEU A 523 -26.24 7.18 -0.14
CA LEU A 523 -26.14 8.61 0.09
C LEU A 523 -27.35 9.35 -0.53
N PRO A 524 -28.00 10.26 0.21
CA PRO A 524 -29.29 10.82 -0.19
C PRO A 524 -29.25 11.75 -1.42
N ASN A 525 -28.11 12.36 -1.75
CA ASN A 525 -28.01 13.31 -2.87
C ASN A 525 -27.14 12.81 -4.04
N MET A 526 -26.50 11.64 -3.89
CA MET A 526 -25.60 11.06 -4.87
C MET A 526 -26.34 10.46 -6.06
N ILE A 527 -26.01 10.91 -7.27
CA ILE A 527 -26.38 10.20 -8.50
C ILE A 527 -25.34 9.11 -8.74
N VAL A 528 -25.78 7.85 -8.92
CA VAL A 528 -24.89 6.71 -9.19
C VAL A 528 -25.19 6.13 -10.57
N MET A 529 -24.16 6.08 -11.43
CA MET A 529 -24.27 5.56 -12.80
C MET A 529 -23.24 4.45 -13.05
N ALA A 530 -23.57 3.52 -13.97
CA ALA A 530 -22.66 2.46 -14.41
C ALA A 530 -22.90 2.23 -15.92
N PRO A 531 -21.93 2.58 -16.79
CA PRO A 531 -22.10 2.46 -18.23
C PRO A 531 -22.06 1.00 -18.65
N SER A 532 -22.95 0.62 -19.57
CA SER A 532 -22.96 -0.71 -20.19
C SER A 532 -21.87 -0.87 -21.26
N ASP A 533 -21.45 0.23 -21.89
CA ASP A 533 -20.45 0.27 -22.95
C ASP A 533 -19.71 1.63 -23.00
N GLU A 534 -18.77 1.77 -23.93
CA GLU A 534 -18.00 3.00 -24.13
C GLU A 534 -18.84 4.20 -24.57
N ASP A 535 -19.94 4.01 -25.31
CA ASP A 535 -20.79 5.11 -25.76
C ASP A 535 -21.58 5.67 -24.56
N GLU A 536 -22.12 4.81 -23.70
CA GLU A 536 -22.73 5.23 -22.43
C GLU A 536 -21.72 5.88 -21.49
N LEU A 537 -20.46 5.44 -21.48
CA LEU A 537 -19.42 6.11 -20.68
C LEU A 537 -19.22 7.57 -21.13
N VAL A 538 -19.17 7.83 -22.44
CA VAL A 538 -19.04 9.20 -22.98
C VAL A 538 -20.27 10.04 -22.61
N ASP A 539 -21.47 9.48 -22.72
CA ASP A 539 -22.72 10.14 -22.32
C ASP A 539 -22.75 10.45 -20.82
N MET A 540 -22.22 9.55 -19.99
CA MET A 540 -22.09 9.76 -18.55
C MET A 540 -21.10 10.88 -18.20
N VAL A 541 -20.00 11.04 -18.95
CA VAL A 541 -19.07 12.17 -18.79
C VAL A 541 -19.77 13.49 -19.10
N GLU A 542 -20.53 13.56 -20.19
CA GLU A 542 -21.30 14.76 -20.54
C GLU A 542 -22.39 15.07 -19.51
N THR A 543 -23.12 14.06 -19.07
CA THR A 543 -24.14 14.17 -18.01
C THR A 543 -23.51 14.71 -16.74
N ALA A 544 -22.40 14.10 -16.29
CA ALA A 544 -21.70 14.51 -15.08
C ALA A 544 -21.20 15.96 -15.18
N ALA A 545 -20.73 16.41 -16.35
CA ALA A 545 -20.28 17.78 -16.54
C ALA A 545 -21.42 18.83 -16.48
N MET A 546 -22.68 18.43 -16.72
CA MET A 546 -23.85 19.32 -16.64
C MET A 546 -24.48 19.39 -15.25
N VAL A 547 -24.29 18.40 -14.40
CA VAL A 547 -24.86 18.38 -13.03
C VAL A 547 -24.06 19.31 -12.12
N ASP A 548 -24.68 20.43 -11.71
CA ASP A 548 -24.05 21.49 -10.90
C ASP A 548 -24.71 21.69 -9.52
N ASP A 549 -25.71 20.87 -9.14
CA ASP A 549 -26.50 21.07 -7.92
C ASP A 549 -26.38 19.93 -6.88
N ARG A 550 -25.64 18.86 -7.19
CA ARG A 550 -25.45 17.68 -6.33
C ARG A 550 -24.28 16.81 -6.84
N PRO A 551 -23.72 15.92 -6.00
CA PRO A 551 -22.66 15.03 -6.46
C PRO A 551 -23.18 13.93 -7.38
N ILE A 552 -22.27 13.46 -8.24
CA ILE A 552 -22.54 12.41 -9.20
C ILE A 552 -21.32 11.50 -9.29
N CYS A 553 -21.55 10.19 -9.43
CA CYS A 553 -20.50 9.23 -9.67
C CYS A 553 -20.84 8.31 -10.84
N PHE A 554 -19.81 7.91 -11.58
CA PHE A 554 -19.89 6.79 -12.50
C PHE A 554 -18.72 5.84 -12.29
N ARG A 555 -18.99 4.55 -12.45
CA ARG A 555 -18.02 3.47 -12.22
C ARG A 555 -17.75 2.69 -13.49
N TYR A 556 -16.52 2.26 -13.73
CA TYR A 556 -16.22 1.34 -14.83
C TYR A 556 -15.16 0.30 -14.44
N PRO A 557 -15.23 -0.93 -15.00
CA PRO A 557 -14.31 -1.99 -14.65
C PRO A 557 -12.92 -1.77 -15.24
N ARG A 558 -11.93 -2.47 -14.70
CA ARG A 558 -10.64 -2.64 -15.38
C ARG A 558 -10.85 -3.54 -16.60
N GLY A 559 -10.50 -3.07 -17.80
CA GLY A 559 -10.55 -3.89 -18.99
C GLY A 559 -10.67 -3.12 -20.30
N ALA A 560 -10.69 -3.89 -21.39
CA ALA A 560 -10.93 -3.39 -22.73
C ALA A 560 -12.39 -2.98 -22.94
N ILE A 561 -12.61 -2.01 -23.83
CA ILE A 561 -13.95 -1.62 -24.32
C ILE A 561 -14.47 -2.62 -25.35
N VAL A 562 -15.76 -2.55 -25.69
CA VAL A 562 -16.41 -3.50 -26.58
C VAL A 562 -16.03 -3.23 -28.05
N GLN A 563 -15.98 -1.97 -28.48
CA GLN A 563 -15.59 -1.59 -29.83
C GLN A 563 -14.09 -1.25 -29.94
N THR A 564 -13.33 -2.03 -30.70
CA THR A 564 -11.87 -1.85 -30.85
C THR A 564 -11.46 -0.78 -31.88
N ASP A 565 -12.31 -0.42 -32.85
CA ASP A 565 -11.86 0.26 -34.09
C ASP A 565 -12.61 1.55 -34.49
N LYS A 566 -13.51 2.08 -33.64
CA LYS A 566 -14.31 3.28 -33.96
C LYS A 566 -13.87 4.52 -33.18
N CYS A 567 -13.97 5.68 -33.84
CA CYS A 567 -13.86 6.98 -33.20
C CYS A 567 -15.08 7.16 -32.28
N LEU A 568 -14.85 7.59 -31.02
CA LEU A 568 -15.93 7.75 -30.04
C LEU A 568 -16.90 8.84 -30.52
N SER A 569 -18.19 8.51 -30.53
CA SER A 569 -19.26 9.46 -30.84
C SER A 569 -19.25 10.63 -29.84
N PRO A 570 -19.73 11.83 -30.23
CA PRO A 570 -19.96 12.90 -29.27
C PRO A 570 -20.99 12.45 -28.22
N GLY A 571 -20.70 12.70 -26.95
CA GLY A 571 -21.63 12.35 -25.88
C GLY A 571 -22.89 13.20 -25.89
N ILE A 572 -24.00 12.59 -25.51
CA ILE A 572 -25.29 13.25 -25.27
C ILE A 572 -25.64 13.00 -23.79
N PRO A 573 -25.96 14.05 -23.01
CA PRO A 573 -26.40 13.86 -21.63
C PRO A 573 -27.58 12.88 -21.57
N ILE A 574 -27.56 11.95 -20.62
CA ILE A 574 -28.53 10.85 -20.52
C ILE A 574 -29.96 11.37 -20.38
N GLU A 575 -30.16 12.52 -19.73
CA GLU A 575 -31.48 13.15 -19.60
C GLU A 575 -32.03 13.71 -20.93
N ASN A 576 -31.17 13.92 -21.92
CA ASN A 576 -31.52 14.43 -23.25
C ASN A 576 -31.66 13.32 -24.31
N ARG A 577 -31.52 12.05 -23.91
CA ARG A 577 -31.66 10.89 -24.81
C ARG A 577 -33.11 10.50 -25.07
#